data_AF-A0A933NX61-F1
#
_entry.id   AF-A0A933NX61-F1
#
_cell.length_a   1.000
_cell.length_b   1.000
_cell.length_c   1.000
_cell.angle_alpha   90.00
_cell.angle_beta   90.00
_cell.angle_gamma   90.00
#
_symmetry.space_group_name_H-M   'P 1'
#
loop_
_entity.id
_entity.type
_entity.pdbx_description
1 polymer ?
#
loop_
_entity_poly.entity_id
_entity_poly.type
_entity_poly.pdbx_seq_one_letter_code
_entity_poly.pdbx_strand_id
1 'polypeptide(L)'
;MTTITRALTVALLLAVASPAFAGDVALPDASQLPKDVVQVSGVVPTMGEHWANPADLPLGPIYGVSNGKVIFFEFMIDQESFKSGKSFLELAPKAGFTLPPVDHVDFGFEPEGHEGYPVPHYDVHLYFVPHAEHMAIKP
;
A
#
# COMPACT_ATOMS: atom_id res chain seq x y z
N MET A 1 15.86 -5.95 73.35
CA MET A 1 15.44 -4.89 72.42
C MET A 1 16.29 -5.05 71.16
N THR A 2 15.75 -5.63 70.09
CA THR A 2 16.47 -5.70 68.82
C THR A 2 15.44 -5.66 67.69
N THR A 3 15.30 -4.48 67.10
CA THR A 3 14.42 -4.17 65.97
C THR A 3 15.06 -4.68 64.68
N ILE A 4 14.40 -5.60 63.97
CA ILE A 4 14.81 -6.02 62.62
C ILE A 4 14.05 -5.15 61.61
N THR A 5 14.79 -4.28 60.94
CA THR A 5 14.34 -3.41 59.85
C THR A 5 14.01 -4.26 58.62
N ARG A 6 12.75 -4.23 58.17
CA ARG A 6 12.34 -4.82 56.88
C ARG A 6 12.71 -3.85 55.75
N ALA A 7 13.64 -4.24 54.89
CA ALA A 7 13.88 -3.56 53.63
C ALA A 7 12.78 -3.96 52.63
N LEU A 8 12.04 -2.97 52.12
CA LEU A 8 11.12 -3.15 50.99
C LEU A 8 11.93 -3.06 49.69
N THR A 9 12.05 -4.15 48.94
CA THR A 9 12.62 -4.13 47.60
C THR A 9 11.51 -3.78 46.60
N VAL A 10 11.58 -2.60 45.99
CA VAL A 10 10.72 -2.23 44.85
C VAL A 10 11.35 -2.83 43.60
N ALA A 11 10.72 -3.86 43.03
CA ALA A 11 11.12 -4.42 41.74
C ALA A 11 10.61 -3.52 40.61
N LEU A 12 11.53 -2.83 39.94
CA LEU A 12 11.25 -2.05 38.74
C LEU A 12 11.04 -3.02 37.55
N LEU A 13 9.78 -3.21 37.16
CA LEU A 13 9.43 -3.93 35.94
C LEU A 13 9.79 -3.07 34.73
N LEU A 14 10.94 -3.33 34.10
CA LEU A 14 11.19 -2.87 32.73
C LEU A 14 10.24 -3.63 31.79
N ALA A 15 9.21 -2.96 31.31
CA ALA A 15 8.44 -3.44 30.18
C ALA A 15 9.34 -3.41 28.94
N VAL A 16 9.84 -4.57 28.53
CA VAL A 16 10.53 -4.71 27.24
C VAL A 16 9.45 -4.62 26.17
N ALA A 17 9.37 -3.48 25.49
CA ALA A 17 8.57 -3.36 24.28
C ALA A 17 9.16 -4.33 23.25
N SER A 18 8.48 -5.43 23.00
CA SER A 18 8.82 -6.28 21.86
C SER A 18 8.53 -5.47 20.59
N PRO A 19 9.44 -5.40 19.61
CA PRO A 19 9.06 -4.89 18.30
C PRO A 19 7.88 -5.74 17.83
N ALA A 20 6.79 -5.10 17.44
CA ALA A 20 5.72 -5.79 16.74
C ALA A 20 6.37 -6.44 15.53
N PHE A 21 6.36 -7.77 15.50
CA PHE A 21 6.80 -8.50 14.32
C PHE A 21 5.86 -8.09 13.19
N ALA A 22 6.37 -7.31 12.23
CA ALA A 22 5.81 -7.28 10.89
C ALA A 22 5.90 -8.72 10.39
N GLY A 23 4.81 -9.47 10.51
CA GLY A 23 4.75 -10.81 9.96
C GLY A 23 4.92 -10.70 8.46
N ASP A 24 5.74 -11.57 7.87
CA ASP A 24 5.86 -11.68 6.42
C ASP A 24 4.47 -11.93 5.84
N VAL A 25 3.83 -10.87 5.33
CA VAL A 25 2.54 -10.98 4.67
C VAL A 25 2.78 -11.78 3.40
N ALA A 26 2.12 -12.92 3.27
CA ALA A 26 2.21 -13.72 2.05
C ALA A 26 1.57 -12.94 0.89
N LEU A 27 2.41 -12.30 0.07
CA LEU A 27 1.96 -11.51 -1.07
C LEU A 27 1.54 -12.40 -2.25
N PRO A 28 0.46 -12.05 -2.98
CA PRO A 28 0.04 -12.75 -4.19
C PRO A 28 1.09 -12.65 -5.28
N ASP A 29 1.23 -13.71 -6.07
CA ASP A 29 2.03 -13.68 -7.29
C ASP A 29 1.30 -12.89 -8.38
N ALA A 30 2.03 -12.03 -9.10
CA ALA A 30 1.49 -11.29 -10.25
C ALA A 30 0.95 -12.24 -11.34
N SER A 31 1.47 -13.47 -11.42
CA SER A 31 0.94 -14.52 -12.30
C SER A 31 -0.52 -14.95 -11.99
N GLN A 32 -1.04 -14.58 -10.82
CA GLN A 32 -2.42 -14.83 -10.41
C GLN A 32 -3.38 -13.72 -10.83
N LEU A 33 -2.87 -12.58 -11.33
CA LEU A 33 -3.72 -11.51 -11.85
C LEU A 33 -4.60 -12.01 -13.01
N PRO A 34 -5.78 -11.39 -13.21
CA PRO A 34 -6.65 -11.72 -14.32
C PRO A 34 -5.93 -11.65 -15.67
N LYS A 35 -6.31 -12.51 -16.62
CA LYS A 35 -5.60 -12.66 -17.91
C LYS A 35 -5.65 -11.42 -18.80
N ASP A 36 -6.61 -10.54 -18.56
CA ASP A 36 -6.81 -9.26 -19.23
C ASP A 36 -6.07 -8.10 -18.55
N VAL A 37 -5.39 -8.36 -17.43
CA VAL A 37 -4.44 -7.43 -16.80
C VAL A 37 -3.07 -7.60 -17.47
N VAL A 38 -2.54 -6.49 -17.97
CA VAL A 38 -1.26 -6.42 -18.68
C VAL A 38 -0.34 -5.41 -18.01
N GLN A 39 0.97 -5.59 -18.18
CA GLN A 39 1.95 -4.58 -17.77
C GLN A 39 1.77 -3.31 -18.61
N VAL A 40 1.47 -2.20 -17.95
CA VAL A 40 1.25 -0.88 -18.58
C VAL A 40 2.43 0.07 -18.39
N SER A 41 3.30 -0.20 -17.41
CA SER A 41 4.59 0.49 -17.26
C SER A 41 5.71 -0.46 -16.83
N GLY A 42 6.96 -0.06 -17.12
CA GLY A 42 8.13 -0.64 -16.45
C GLY A 42 8.17 -0.27 -14.96
N VAL A 43 9.30 -0.56 -14.31
CA VAL A 43 9.51 -0.23 -12.89
C VAL A 43 9.55 1.28 -12.69
N VAL A 44 8.57 1.79 -11.96
CA VAL A 44 8.55 3.16 -11.47
C VAL A 44 9.21 3.17 -10.08
N PRO A 45 10.14 4.12 -9.81
CA PRO A 45 10.73 4.27 -8.49
C PRO A 45 9.66 4.26 -7.40
N THR A 46 9.97 3.60 -6.28
CA THR A 46 9.08 3.45 -5.11
C THR A 46 7.76 2.70 -5.31
N MET A 47 7.41 2.27 -6.53
CA MET A 47 6.12 1.66 -6.86
C MET A 47 6.23 0.31 -7.56
N GLY A 48 7.31 0.05 -8.31
CA GLY A 48 7.43 -1.18 -9.08
C GLY A 48 6.80 -1.05 -10.47
N GLU A 49 6.55 -2.19 -11.11
CA GLU A 49 5.84 -2.24 -12.40
C GLU A 49 4.35 -1.96 -12.18
N HIS A 50 3.71 -1.23 -13.09
CA HIS A 50 2.26 -1.10 -13.09
C HIS A 50 1.63 -2.10 -14.04
N TRP A 51 0.61 -2.77 -13.54
CA TRP A 51 -0.21 -3.71 -14.29
C TRP A 51 -1.67 -3.27 -14.20
N ALA A 52 -2.42 -3.29 -15.29
CA ALA A 52 -3.82 -2.92 -15.29
C ALA A 52 -4.60 -3.63 -16.40
N ASN A 53 -5.92 -3.73 -16.23
CA ASN A 53 -6.80 -3.95 -17.37
C ASN A 53 -6.98 -2.62 -18.10
N PRO A 54 -6.62 -2.51 -19.40
CA PRO A 54 -6.75 -1.25 -20.14
C PRO A 54 -8.18 -0.70 -20.20
N ALA A 55 -9.20 -1.56 -20.04
CA ALA A 55 -10.60 -1.15 -20.01
C ALA A 55 -11.01 -0.42 -18.71
N ASP A 56 -10.20 -0.54 -17.66
CA ASP A 56 -10.43 0.08 -16.36
C ASP A 56 -9.69 1.43 -16.22
N LEU A 57 -8.79 1.76 -17.14
CA LEU A 57 -8.06 3.02 -17.15
C LEU A 57 -8.94 4.20 -17.63
N PRO A 58 -8.73 5.41 -17.08
CA PRO A 58 -7.66 5.80 -16.16
C PRO A 58 -7.97 5.55 -14.67
N LEU A 59 -9.21 5.22 -14.28
CA LEU A 59 -9.56 5.13 -12.86
C LEU A 59 -8.82 4.00 -12.12
N GLY A 60 -8.63 2.86 -12.77
CA GLY A 60 -8.06 1.65 -12.16
C GLY A 60 -9.12 0.61 -11.78
N PRO A 61 -8.72 -0.45 -11.06
CA PRO A 61 -7.50 -0.55 -10.27
C PRO A 61 -6.25 -0.79 -11.13
N ILE A 62 -5.15 -0.17 -10.72
CA ILE A 62 -3.80 -0.50 -11.20
C ILE A 62 -3.10 -1.28 -10.09
N TYR A 63 -2.32 -2.29 -10.42
CA TYR A 63 -1.58 -3.12 -9.47
C TYR A 63 -0.09 -2.82 -9.56
N GLY A 64 0.51 -2.50 -8.42
CA GLY A 64 1.96 -2.37 -8.27
C GLY A 64 2.60 -3.74 -8.07
N VAL A 65 3.56 -4.08 -8.92
CA VAL A 65 4.29 -5.35 -8.87
C VAL A 65 5.77 -5.12 -8.60
N SER A 66 6.28 -5.78 -7.57
CA SER A 66 7.71 -5.80 -7.24
C SER A 66 8.16 -7.24 -7.01
N ASN A 67 9.26 -7.63 -7.67
CA ASN A 67 9.80 -9.00 -7.62
C ASN A 67 8.75 -10.09 -7.91
N GLY A 68 7.83 -9.81 -8.86
CA GLY A 68 6.76 -10.72 -9.25
C GLY A 68 5.62 -10.83 -8.23
N LYS A 69 5.60 -9.99 -7.18
CA LYS A 69 4.56 -9.95 -6.15
C LYS A 69 3.73 -8.68 -6.27
N VAL A 70 2.42 -8.81 -6.05
CA VAL A 70 1.51 -7.66 -5.96
C VAL A 70 1.69 -7.00 -4.59
N ILE A 71 2.19 -5.76 -4.57
CA ILE A 71 2.52 -5.02 -3.33
C ILE A 71 1.53 -3.91 -2.98
N PHE A 72 0.72 -3.46 -3.95
CA PHE A 72 -0.41 -2.55 -3.75
C PHE A 72 -1.41 -2.66 -4.90
N PHE A 73 -2.56 -2.01 -4.73
CA PHE A 73 -3.36 -1.51 -5.85
C PHE A 73 -3.72 -0.04 -5.64
N GLU A 74 -3.95 0.67 -6.73
CA GLU A 74 -4.23 2.11 -6.72
C GLU A 74 -5.45 2.48 -7.56
N PHE A 75 -6.02 3.64 -7.25
CA PHE A 75 -7.00 4.33 -8.10
C PHE A 75 -6.56 5.77 -8.35
N MET A 76 -6.68 6.21 -9.60
CA MET A 76 -6.40 7.59 -9.98
C MET A 76 -7.70 8.40 -9.96
N ILE A 77 -7.87 9.28 -8.96
CA ILE A 77 -9.06 10.11 -8.80
C ILE A 77 -8.74 11.56 -9.17
N ASP A 78 -9.35 12.06 -10.25
CA ASP A 78 -9.09 13.43 -10.72
C ASP A 78 -9.60 14.50 -9.73
N GLN A 79 -8.85 15.60 -9.65
CA GLN A 79 -9.16 16.70 -8.75
C GLN A 79 -10.52 17.35 -9.04
N GLU A 80 -10.94 17.40 -10.31
CA GLU A 80 -12.21 18.02 -10.69
C GLU A 80 -13.41 17.19 -10.20
N SER A 81 -13.34 15.87 -10.22
CA SER A 81 -14.33 14.97 -9.62
C SER A 81 -14.53 15.25 -8.13
N PHE A 82 -13.45 15.45 -7.36
CA PHE A 82 -13.59 15.82 -5.95
C PHE A 82 -14.20 17.20 -5.77
N LYS A 83 -13.77 18.18 -6.58
CA LYS A 83 -14.31 19.54 -6.56
C LYS A 83 -15.79 19.60 -6.94
N SER A 84 -16.25 18.71 -7.82
CA SER A 84 -17.67 18.61 -8.21
C SER A 84 -18.51 17.81 -7.20
N GLY A 85 -17.92 17.31 -6.12
CA GLY A 85 -18.61 16.49 -5.11
C GLY A 85 -19.01 15.09 -5.60
N LYS A 86 -18.32 14.55 -6.62
CA LYS A 86 -18.59 13.20 -7.13
C LYS A 86 -18.18 12.16 -6.08
N SER A 87 -19.06 11.18 -5.87
CA SER A 87 -18.75 10.01 -5.03
C SER A 87 -18.15 8.88 -5.87
N PHE A 88 -17.18 8.17 -5.31
CA PHE A 88 -16.64 6.93 -5.85
C PHE A 88 -16.99 5.82 -4.85
N LEU A 89 -17.96 4.99 -5.20
CA LEU A 89 -18.51 3.96 -4.32
C LEU A 89 -18.10 2.59 -4.86
N GLU A 90 -17.94 1.61 -3.96
CA GLU A 90 -17.65 0.21 -4.32
C GLU A 90 -16.39 0.04 -5.20
N LEU A 91 -15.39 0.94 -5.03
CA LEU A 91 -14.09 0.75 -5.65
C LEU A 91 -13.49 -0.56 -5.14
N ALA A 92 -13.16 -1.46 -6.07
CA ALA A 92 -12.75 -2.82 -5.77
C ALA A 92 -11.49 -3.18 -6.56
N PRO A 93 -10.61 -4.01 -5.99
CA PRO A 93 -9.34 -4.36 -6.60
C PRO A 93 -9.47 -5.25 -7.83
N LYS A 94 -10.60 -5.91 -8.10
CA LYS A 94 -10.83 -6.82 -9.24
C LYS A 94 -9.76 -7.91 -9.47
N ALA A 95 -8.92 -8.19 -8.47
CA ALA A 95 -7.72 -9.03 -8.60
C ALA A 95 -7.99 -10.53 -8.84
N GLY A 96 -9.22 -11.00 -8.59
CA GLY A 96 -9.57 -12.42 -8.70
C GLY A 96 -9.01 -13.31 -7.59
N PHE A 97 -8.31 -12.75 -6.60
CA PHE A 97 -7.80 -13.42 -5.41
C PHE A 97 -8.11 -12.64 -4.13
N THR A 98 -7.99 -13.31 -2.99
CA THR A 98 -8.10 -12.67 -1.67
C THR A 98 -6.93 -11.72 -1.47
N LEU A 99 -7.22 -10.44 -1.25
CA LEU A 99 -6.19 -9.45 -0.97
C LEU A 99 -5.52 -9.70 0.40
N PRO A 100 -4.23 -9.39 0.52
CA PRO A 100 -3.59 -9.26 1.83
C PRO A 100 -4.22 -8.15 2.68
N PRO A 101 -3.93 -8.14 4.00
CA PRO A 101 -4.20 -6.98 4.82
C PRO A 101 -3.52 -5.73 4.26
N VAL A 102 -4.24 -4.60 4.25
CA VAL A 102 -3.66 -3.30 3.95
C VAL A 102 -2.79 -2.87 5.12
N ASP A 103 -1.53 -2.58 4.85
CA ASP A 103 -0.58 -2.01 5.82
C ASP A 103 -0.87 -0.52 6.03
N HIS A 104 -0.92 0.24 4.94
CA HIS A 104 -1.24 1.67 4.95
C HIS A 104 -1.88 2.11 3.62
N VAL A 105 -2.40 3.34 3.61
CA VAL A 105 -2.98 3.98 2.44
C VAL A 105 -2.31 5.33 2.23
N ASP A 106 -1.82 5.56 1.03
CA ASP A 106 -1.21 6.83 0.63
C ASP A 106 -2.11 7.55 -0.39
N PHE A 107 -2.15 8.87 -0.29
CA PHE A 107 -2.79 9.77 -1.24
C PHE A 107 -1.70 10.66 -1.83
N GLY A 108 -1.13 10.26 -2.97
CA GLY A 108 -0.16 11.06 -3.72
C GLY A 108 -0.91 12.08 -4.57
N PHE A 109 -0.53 13.36 -4.52
CA PHE A 109 -1.10 14.35 -5.44
C PHE A 109 -0.14 14.57 -6.59
N GLU A 110 -0.63 14.40 -7.82
CA GLU A 110 0.08 14.67 -9.06
C GLU A 110 -0.49 15.95 -9.68
N PRO A 111 0.06 17.14 -9.34
CA PRO A 111 -0.53 18.43 -9.73
C PRO A 111 -0.57 18.66 -11.24
N GLU A 112 0.38 18.09 -11.97
CA GLU A 112 0.45 18.16 -13.43
C GLU A 112 0.03 16.84 -14.11
N GLY A 113 -0.32 15.82 -13.33
CA GLY A 113 -0.47 14.44 -13.79
C GLY A 113 0.85 13.84 -14.28
N HIS A 114 0.77 12.71 -14.99
CA HIS A 114 1.94 12.02 -15.54
C HIS A 114 1.65 11.42 -16.92
N GLU A 115 2.67 10.82 -17.56
CA GLU A 115 2.50 10.11 -18.82
C GLU A 115 1.43 9.01 -18.67
N GLY A 116 0.43 8.99 -19.57
CA GLY A 116 -0.73 8.09 -19.48
C GLY A 116 -1.96 8.72 -18.82
N TYR A 117 -1.78 9.73 -17.95
CA TYR A 117 -2.90 10.47 -17.34
C TYR A 117 -2.53 11.94 -17.01
N PRO A 118 -2.54 12.85 -18.02
CA PRO A 118 -2.00 14.20 -17.92
C PRO A 118 -3.02 15.22 -17.36
N VAL A 119 -3.73 14.85 -16.30
CA VAL A 119 -4.68 15.73 -15.60
C VAL A 119 -4.33 15.73 -14.11
N PRO A 120 -4.59 16.79 -13.34
CA PRO A 120 -4.35 16.76 -11.90
C PRO A 120 -5.20 15.68 -11.21
N HIS A 121 -4.56 14.77 -10.50
CA HIS A 121 -5.25 13.66 -9.83
C HIS A 121 -4.54 13.27 -8.53
N TYR A 122 -5.24 12.48 -7.73
CA TYR A 122 -4.65 11.76 -6.62
C TYR A 122 -4.49 10.29 -6.96
N ASP A 123 -3.29 9.75 -6.73
CA ASP A 123 -3.04 8.33 -6.72
C ASP A 123 -3.30 7.80 -5.31
N VAL A 124 -4.40 7.07 -5.18
CA VAL A 124 -4.83 6.48 -3.91
C VAL A 124 -4.33 5.05 -3.84
N HIS A 125 -3.19 4.86 -3.18
CA HIS A 125 -2.50 3.58 -3.07
C HIS A 125 -2.90 2.84 -1.80
N LEU A 126 -3.20 1.55 -1.93
CA LEU A 126 -3.46 0.66 -0.81
C LEU A 126 -2.35 -0.39 -0.74
N TYR A 127 -1.33 -0.11 0.07
CA TYR A 127 -0.13 -0.93 0.19
C TYR A 127 -0.35 -2.14 1.11
N PHE A 128 0.24 -3.27 0.72
CA PHE A 128 0.29 -4.51 1.50
C PHE A 128 1.64 -4.72 2.20
N VAL A 129 2.59 -3.82 1.94
CA VAL A 129 3.95 -3.84 2.49
C VAL A 129 4.19 -2.59 3.34
N PRO A 130 5.11 -2.64 4.32
CA PRO A 130 5.50 -1.46 5.09
C PRO A 130 5.98 -0.32 4.19
N HIS A 131 5.70 0.93 4.60
CA HIS A 131 6.10 2.12 3.84
C HIS A 131 7.60 2.13 3.45
N ALA A 132 8.47 1.74 4.38
CA ALA A 132 9.92 1.68 4.12
C ALA A 132 10.33 0.67 3.03
N GLU A 133 9.52 -0.37 2.78
CA GLU A 133 9.82 -1.42 1.81
C GLU A 133 9.62 -0.92 0.37
N HIS A 134 8.45 -0.36 0.06
CA HIS A 134 8.21 0.13 -1.31
C HIS A 134 9.09 1.34 -1.62
N MET A 135 9.39 2.21 -0.65
CA MET A 135 10.33 3.33 -0.81
C MET A 135 11.75 2.90 -1.18
N ALA A 136 12.13 1.63 -0.99
CA ALA A 136 13.42 1.10 -1.39
C ALA A 136 13.47 0.60 -2.84
N ILE A 137 12.33 0.54 -3.55
CA ILE A 137 12.22 0.05 -4.94
C ILE A 137 12.92 1.01 -5.91
N LYS A 138 13.72 0.44 -6.81
CA LYS A 138 14.49 1.15 -7.85
C LYS A 138 14.22 0.51 -9.22
N PRO A 139 14.34 1.27 -10.32
CA PRO A 139 14.23 0.75 -11.68
C PRO A 139 15.20 -0.39 -12.01
#